data_AF-A0A6V8DBF4-F1
#
_entry.id   AF-A0A6V8DBF4-F1
#
_cell.length_a   1.000
_cell.length_b   1.000
_cell.length_c   1.000
_cell.angle_alpha   90.00
_cell.angle_beta   90.00
_cell.angle_gamma   90.00
#
_symmetry.space_group_name_H-M   'P 1'
#
loop_
_entity.id
_entity.type
_entity.pdbx_description
1 polymer ?
#
loop_
_entity_poly.entity_id
_entity_poly.type
_entity_poly.pdbx_seq_one_letter_code
_entity_poly.pdbx_strand_id
1 'polypeptide(L)'
;MDAIVNDFTINIATANGTGSQSANLILLQSLFNMGIEVSGKNLFPSNISGLPTWYIVRLSDAGYQAPGDRTHIQVLVNPATWEDDLAQLQPGSVVVWNSDAKKPMDREDVISYPVPMTKMARGVNAKLARMITNVIYVGVLAEMLGIDETAVVEAIGKQFKGKASAIELNTTAFHLGRDHAREHLTKTDPYEVAARGSNKGRFFMEGNEAAALGALFGGVQMLAWYPITPSSSLAEGIIGWIPELRTNDDGEATCAVVQAEDELAAAGMVLGAGWAGARGMTATSGPGISLMQEFIGLAYFAEIPSVFWDVNRVGPSTGLPTRTQQSDLQMLYEGSHGDTQHIVLIPGTVEECFEFGWRAFDVSERFQTPVFGLSDLDLGMNRWACEGFTYPDAPMDRGKVIRDRDIFEAMEDFGRYRDVDGDGIPYRTLPGSGMAPILYRGTGHDPYGVYSEKSHIYLDLMDRLRRKIDGARDHLPAPILREEEECDVGIVYFGSMENTIQEIDD
;
A
#
# COMPACT_ATOMS: atom_id res chain seq x y z
N MET A 1 -33.04 -23.98 0.08
CA MET A 1 -31.61 -23.95 -0.29
C MET A 1 -30.84 -24.08 1.01
N ASP A 2 -29.71 -24.78 1.00
CA ASP A 2 -28.83 -24.81 2.17
C ASP A 2 -28.21 -23.41 2.36
N ALA A 3 -27.97 -23.03 3.61
CA ALA A 3 -27.38 -21.74 3.92
C ALA A 3 -25.91 -21.69 3.46
N ILE A 4 -25.52 -20.58 2.82
CA ILE A 4 -24.14 -20.27 2.44
C ILE A 4 -23.63 -19.27 3.48
N VAL A 5 -22.72 -19.73 4.34
CA VAL A 5 -22.28 -18.99 5.52
C VAL A 5 -20.83 -18.53 5.36
N ASN A 6 -20.57 -17.24 5.52
CA ASN A 6 -19.22 -16.64 5.46
C ASN A 6 -18.39 -16.98 4.21
N ASP A 7 -19.01 -17.40 3.10
CA ASP A 7 -18.31 -17.68 1.84
C ASP A 7 -19.10 -17.08 0.67
N PHE A 8 -18.93 -15.77 0.47
CA PHE A 8 -19.56 -15.04 -0.62
C PHE A 8 -18.91 -13.66 -0.80
N THR A 9 -19.32 -12.97 -1.86
CA THR A 9 -18.80 -11.66 -2.26
C THR A 9 -19.93 -10.66 -2.38
N ILE A 10 -19.77 -9.51 -1.74
CA ILE A 10 -20.67 -8.36 -1.82
C ILE A 10 -20.00 -7.28 -2.67
N ASN A 11 -20.60 -6.91 -3.80
CA ASN A 11 -20.17 -5.77 -4.62
C ASN A 11 -21.10 -4.58 -4.39
N ILE A 12 -20.53 -3.42 -4.06
CA ILE A 12 -21.29 -2.23 -3.65
C ILE A 12 -21.06 -1.10 -4.64
N ALA A 13 -22.03 -0.87 -5.54
CA ALA A 13 -21.98 0.18 -6.55
C ALA A 13 -22.60 1.49 -6.03
N THR A 14 -21.75 2.47 -5.77
CA THR A 14 -22.09 3.79 -5.23
C THR A 14 -21.51 4.90 -6.09
N ALA A 15 -21.74 6.16 -5.71
CA ALA A 15 -21.13 7.31 -6.37
C ALA A 15 -20.03 7.92 -5.50
N ASN A 16 -18.92 8.32 -6.13
CA ASN A 16 -17.79 8.92 -5.41
C ASN A 16 -18.19 10.25 -4.74
N GLY A 17 -17.70 10.50 -3.52
CA GLY A 17 -18.04 11.68 -2.72
C GLY A 17 -19.44 11.67 -2.09
N THR A 18 -20.09 10.50 -1.99
CA THR A 18 -21.39 10.33 -1.31
C THR A 18 -21.28 9.74 0.08
N GLY A 19 -20.10 9.71 0.70
CA GLY A 19 -19.90 9.03 1.99
C GLY A 19 -19.94 7.50 1.91
N SER A 20 -19.86 6.93 0.70
CA SER A 20 -19.88 5.47 0.47
C SER A 20 -18.69 4.77 1.11
N GLN A 21 -17.49 5.37 1.05
CA GLN A 21 -16.30 4.82 1.71
C GLN A 21 -16.55 4.59 3.21
N SER A 22 -17.16 5.55 3.92
CA SER A 22 -17.47 5.37 5.35
C SER A 22 -18.44 4.22 5.59
N ALA A 23 -19.50 4.10 4.79
CA ALA A 23 -20.48 3.01 4.93
C ALA A 23 -19.85 1.63 4.63
N ASN A 24 -19.01 1.56 3.59
CA ASN A 24 -18.28 0.35 3.22
C ASN A 24 -17.30 -0.08 4.32
N LEU A 25 -16.56 0.86 4.90
CA LEU A 25 -15.65 0.59 6.01
C LEU A 25 -16.39 0.18 7.29
N ILE A 26 -17.58 0.73 7.54
CA ILE A 26 -18.44 0.27 8.64
C ILE A 26 -18.79 -1.20 8.41
N LEU A 27 -19.33 -1.55 7.23
CA LEU A 27 -19.69 -2.93 6.90
C LEU A 27 -18.50 -3.90 7.06
N LEU A 28 -17.35 -3.57 6.46
CA LEU A 28 -16.13 -4.36 6.57
C LEU A 28 -15.70 -4.56 8.03
N GLN A 29 -15.64 -3.47 8.80
CA GLN A 29 -15.21 -3.50 10.20
C GLN A 29 -16.21 -4.27 11.09
N SER A 30 -17.51 -4.21 10.79
CA SER A 30 -18.53 -4.97 11.52
C SER A 30 -18.34 -6.48 11.35
N LEU A 31 -18.15 -6.93 10.10
CA LEU A 31 -17.88 -8.34 9.81
C LEU A 31 -16.59 -8.82 10.49
N PHE A 32 -15.54 -8.01 10.40
CA PHE A 32 -14.27 -8.29 11.07
C PHE A 32 -14.41 -8.35 12.60
N ASN A 33 -15.21 -7.48 13.21
CA ASN A 33 -15.47 -7.49 14.66
C ASN A 33 -16.23 -8.75 15.11
N MET A 34 -17.01 -9.37 14.23
CA MET A 34 -17.65 -10.66 14.46
C MET A 34 -16.67 -11.85 14.36
N GLY A 35 -15.38 -11.59 14.12
CA GLY A 35 -14.36 -12.63 13.98
C GLY A 35 -14.25 -13.22 12.59
N ILE A 36 -15.00 -12.71 11.62
CA ILE A 36 -15.07 -13.26 10.28
C ILE A 36 -13.83 -12.83 9.49
N GLU A 37 -13.25 -13.76 8.75
CA GLU A 37 -12.23 -13.48 7.74
C GLU A 37 -12.87 -12.73 6.57
N VAL A 38 -12.45 -11.49 6.39
CA VAL A 38 -13.06 -10.59 5.41
C VAL A 38 -12.02 -9.65 4.83
N SER A 39 -12.09 -9.44 3.51
CA SER A 39 -11.25 -8.48 2.79
C SER A 39 -12.11 -7.42 2.10
N GLY A 40 -11.53 -6.24 1.88
CA GLY A 40 -12.20 -5.11 1.22
C GLY A 40 -11.37 -4.53 0.09
N LYS A 41 -11.95 -4.42 -1.11
CA LYS A 41 -11.32 -3.82 -2.28
C LYS A 41 -12.08 -2.58 -2.75
N ASN A 42 -11.40 -1.45 -2.78
CA ASN A 42 -11.96 -0.20 -3.27
C ASN A 42 -11.56 0.03 -4.74
N LEU A 43 -12.55 0.05 -5.64
CA LEU A 43 -12.36 0.38 -7.04
C LEU A 43 -12.99 1.74 -7.33
N PHE A 44 -12.15 2.76 -7.41
CA PHE A 44 -12.56 4.13 -7.68
C PHE A 44 -11.98 4.63 -9.02
N PRO A 45 -12.66 5.55 -9.71
CA PRO A 45 -12.11 6.23 -10.86
C PRO A 45 -11.21 7.38 -10.45
N SER A 46 -10.37 7.84 -11.38
CA SER A 46 -9.48 8.99 -11.20
C SER A 46 -10.24 10.32 -11.23
N ASN A 47 -11.16 10.52 -10.30
CA ASN A 47 -11.95 11.75 -10.14
C ASN A 47 -12.21 12.07 -8.66
N ILE A 48 -12.55 13.32 -8.39
CA ILE A 48 -12.80 13.78 -7.02
C ILE A 48 -14.24 13.48 -6.54
N SER A 49 -15.25 13.50 -7.43
CA SER A 49 -16.63 13.19 -7.07
C SER A 49 -17.52 12.87 -8.28
N GLY A 50 -18.59 12.11 -8.06
CA GLY A 50 -19.72 11.99 -8.98
C GLY A 50 -19.70 10.76 -9.89
N LEU A 51 -18.52 10.26 -10.26
CA LEU A 51 -18.40 9.01 -11.02
C LEU A 51 -18.68 7.77 -10.14
N PRO A 52 -19.06 6.64 -10.76
CA PRO A 52 -19.28 5.37 -10.08
C PRO A 52 -18.07 4.91 -9.26
N THR A 53 -18.30 4.24 -8.13
CA THR A 53 -17.27 3.61 -7.31
C THR A 53 -17.81 2.29 -6.81
N TRP A 54 -16.96 1.27 -6.84
CA TRP A 54 -17.28 -0.07 -6.38
C TRP A 54 -16.46 -0.40 -5.16
N TYR A 55 -17.08 -1.11 -4.23
CA TYR A 55 -16.38 -1.69 -3.10
C TYR A 55 -16.76 -3.14 -2.98
N ILE A 56 -15.78 -4.01 -3.04
CA ILE A 56 -15.96 -5.46 -2.97
C ILE A 56 -15.61 -5.89 -1.55
N VAL A 57 -16.50 -6.64 -0.93
CA VAL A 57 -16.28 -7.31 0.36
C VAL A 57 -16.32 -8.80 0.11
N ARG A 58 -15.19 -9.49 0.30
CA ARG A 58 -15.12 -10.97 0.24
C ARG A 58 -15.15 -11.50 1.66
N LEU A 59 -16.03 -12.45 1.92
CA LEU A 59 -16.01 -13.29 3.11
C LEU A 59 -15.54 -14.67 2.68
N SER A 60 -14.60 -15.26 3.43
CA SER A 60 -14.15 -16.64 3.25
C SER A 60 -13.66 -17.20 4.57
N ASP A 61 -14.31 -18.23 5.12
CA ASP A 61 -13.82 -18.92 6.34
C ASP A 61 -12.42 -19.55 6.16
N ALA A 62 -11.98 -19.76 4.92
CA ALA A 62 -10.62 -20.22 4.60
C ALA A 62 -9.58 -19.08 4.63
N GLY A 63 -9.99 -17.83 4.82
CA GLY A 63 -9.09 -16.69 4.89
C GLY A 63 -8.76 -16.04 3.55
N TYR A 64 -9.39 -16.48 2.44
CA TYR A 64 -9.13 -15.93 1.11
C TYR A 64 -9.47 -14.44 1.00
N GLN A 65 -8.53 -13.67 0.45
CA GLN A 65 -8.61 -12.21 0.39
C GLN A 65 -8.81 -11.66 -1.01
N ALA A 66 -8.64 -12.48 -2.05
CA ALA A 66 -8.92 -12.09 -3.42
C ALA A 66 -10.44 -11.82 -3.60
N PRO A 67 -10.83 -10.90 -4.51
CA PRO A 67 -12.25 -10.54 -4.69
C PRO A 67 -13.13 -11.68 -5.22
N GLY A 68 -12.54 -12.78 -5.70
CA GLY A 68 -13.22 -13.86 -6.42
C GLY A 68 -13.67 -13.45 -7.83
N ASP A 69 -14.27 -14.40 -8.55
CA ASP A 69 -14.76 -14.22 -9.93
C ASP A 69 -16.28 -13.99 -10.02
N ARG A 70 -16.99 -14.09 -8.89
CA ARG A 70 -18.45 -14.03 -8.80
C ARG A 70 -18.95 -12.97 -7.82
N THR A 71 -19.90 -12.16 -8.28
CA THR A 71 -20.70 -11.29 -7.40
C THR A 71 -21.94 -12.04 -6.91
N HIS A 72 -21.95 -12.39 -5.63
CA HIS A 72 -23.06 -13.09 -4.98
C HIS A 72 -24.16 -12.11 -4.56
N ILE A 73 -23.77 -10.96 -4.00
CA ILE A 73 -24.66 -9.89 -3.57
C ILE A 73 -24.24 -8.58 -4.22
N GLN A 74 -25.15 -7.92 -4.92
CA GLN A 74 -24.95 -6.61 -5.53
C GLN A 74 -25.77 -5.57 -4.78
N VAL A 75 -25.11 -4.49 -4.33
CA VAL A 75 -25.78 -3.30 -3.83
C VAL A 75 -25.78 -2.23 -4.92
N LEU A 76 -26.96 -1.74 -5.32
CA LEU A 76 -27.12 -0.71 -6.35
C LEU A 76 -27.69 0.57 -5.75
N VAL A 77 -26.81 1.53 -5.50
CA VAL A 77 -27.19 2.90 -5.08
C VAL A 77 -27.00 3.89 -6.23
N ASN A 78 -26.01 3.64 -7.08
CA ASN A 78 -25.66 4.52 -8.19
C ASN A 78 -26.48 4.22 -9.46
N PRO A 79 -27.24 5.18 -9.99
CA PRO A 79 -28.00 4.96 -11.23
C PRO A 79 -27.14 4.98 -12.50
N ALA A 80 -25.88 5.43 -12.44
CA ALA A 80 -25.06 5.65 -13.64
C ALA A 80 -24.58 4.35 -14.31
N THR A 81 -24.29 3.31 -13.52
CA THR A 81 -23.79 2.00 -14.00
C THR A 81 -24.82 0.89 -13.85
N TRP A 82 -26.06 1.24 -13.53
CA TRP A 82 -27.13 0.32 -13.17
C TRP A 82 -27.31 -0.85 -14.15
N GLU A 83 -27.36 -0.56 -15.45
CA GLU A 83 -27.58 -1.57 -16.49
C GLU A 83 -26.35 -2.48 -16.65
N ASP A 84 -25.15 -1.90 -16.63
CA ASP A 84 -23.88 -2.64 -16.75
C ASP A 84 -23.64 -3.53 -15.51
N ASP A 85 -23.88 -3.01 -14.31
CA ASP A 85 -23.72 -3.72 -13.05
C ASP A 85 -24.69 -4.92 -12.99
N LEU A 86 -25.93 -4.75 -13.46
CA LEU A 86 -26.91 -5.86 -13.56
C LEU A 86 -26.54 -6.88 -14.63
N ALA A 87 -26.04 -6.44 -15.78
CA ALA A 87 -25.69 -7.33 -16.89
C ALA A 87 -24.58 -8.32 -16.52
N GLN A 88 -23.69 -7.95 -15.59
CA GLN A 88 -22.59 -8.80 -15.13
C GLN A 88 -23.02 -9.86 -14.10
N LEU A 89 -24.24 -9.77 -13.56
CA LEU A 89 -24.71 -10.71 -12.54
C LEU A 89 -25.15 -12.05 -13.14
N GLN A 90 -24.70 -13.13 -12.49
CA GLN A 90 -25.13 -14.48 -12.78
C GLN A 90 -26.56 -14.72 -12.23
N PRO A 91 -27.32 -15.69 -12.79
CA PRO A 91 -28.58 -16.12 -12.21
C PRO A 91 -28.42 -16.53 -10.73
N GLY A 92 -29.39 -16.14 -9.91
CA GLY A 92 -29.40 -16.39 -8.46
C GLY A 92 -28.63 -15.37 -7.61
N SER A 93 -27.95 -14.38 -8.22
CA SER A 93 -27.35 -13.26 -7.47
C SER A 93 -28.44 -12.46 -6.73
N VAL A 94 -28.09 -11.94 -5.56
CA VAL A 94 -28.96 -11.08 -4.75
C VAL A 94 -28.72 -9.62 -5.12
N VAL A 95 -29.78 -8.84 -5.28
CA VAL A 95 -29.70 -7.42 -5.62
C VAL A 95 -30.43 -6.60 -4.56
N VAL A 96 -29.68 -5.86 -3.75
CA VAL A 96 -30.22 -4.86 -2.81
C VAL A 96 -30.12 -3.50 -3.47
N TRP A 97 -31.23 -2.82 -3.74
CA TRP A 97 -31.19 -1.64 -4.59
C TRP A 97 -32.06 -0.49 -4.12
N ASN A 98 -31.62 0.73 -4.41
CA ASN A 98 -32.32 1.94 -4.06
C ASN A 98 -33.53 2.16 -4.98
N SER A 99 -34.74 1.85 -4.50
CA SER A 99 -35.98 1.98 -5.29
C SER A 99 -36.31 3.43 -5.68
N ASP A 100 -35.74 4.40 -4.97
CA ASP A 100 -35.89 5.82 -5.32
C ASP A 100 -35.09 6.23 -6.57
N ALA A 101 -34.18 5.39 -7.06
CA ALA A 101 -33.41 5.64 -8.28
C ALA A 101 -34.29 5.63 -9.55
N LYS A 102 -35.51 5.04 -9.47
CA LYS A 102 -36.47 4.92 -10.58
C LYS A 102 -35.85 4.28 -11.83
N LYS A 103 -34.93 3.34 -11.62
CA LYS A 103 -34.34 2.50 -12.67
C LYS A 103 -35.09 1.16 -12.72
N PRO A 104 -35.21 0.54 -13.91
CA PRO A 104 -35.91 -0.74 -14.07
C PRO A 104 -35.16 -1.88 -13.38
N MET A 105 -35.90 -2.93 -12.99
CA MET A 105 -35.38 -4.16 -12.40
C MET A 105 -36.13 -5.34 -13.03
N ASP A 106 -35.85 -5.58 -14.30
CA ASP A 106 -36.66 -6.48 -15.15
C ASP A 106 -36.05 -7.91 -15.21
N ARG A 107 -35.07 -8.22 -14.36
CA ARG A 107 -34.44 -9.54 -14.25
C ARG A 107 -35.24 -10.43 -13.30
N GLU A 108 -35.81 -11.51 -13.81
CA GLU A 108 -36.58 -12.49 -13.00
C GLU A 108 -35.70 -13.61 -12.42
N ASP A 109 -34.48 -13.77 -12.94
CA ASP A 109 -33.51 -14.78 -12.54
C ASP A 109 -32.62 -14.36 -11.36
N VAL A 110 -32.83 -13.16 -10.80
CA VAL A 110 -32.11 -12.63 -9.62
C VAL A 110 -33.05 -12.48 -8.42
N ILE A 111 -32.49 -12.47 -7.22
CA ILE A 111 -33.27 -12.25 -5.99
C ILE A 111 -33.25 -10.76 -5.66
N SER A 112 -34.42 -10.10 -5.71
CA SER A 112 -34.52 -8.64 -5.68
C SER A 112 -35.06 -8.10 -4.35
N TYR A 113 -34.31 -7.19 -3.73
CA TYR A 113 -34.67 -6.48 -2.50
C TYR A 113 -34.71 -4.96 -2.73
N PRO A 114 -35.89 -4.39 -3.09
CA PRO A 114 -36.06 -2.95 -3.27
C PRO A 114 -36.14 -2.21 -1.94
N VAL A 115 -35.39 -1.11 -1.79
CA VAL A 115 -35.39 -0.30 -0.56
C VAL A 115 -35.47 1.20 -0.92
N PRO A 116 -36.38 2.00 -0.33
CA PRO A 116 -36.48 3.44 -0.58
C PRO A 116 -35.43 4.22 0.22
N MET A 117 -34.15 3.92 -0.04
CA MET A 117 -33.01 4.39 0.76
C MET A 117 -32.91 5.93 0.79
N THR A 118 -33.12 6.60 -0.35
CA THR A 118 -33.00 8.06 -0.42
C THR A 118 -34.12 8.76 0.35
N LYS A 119 -35.35 8.24 0.26
CA LYS A 119 -36.52 8.78 0.98
C LYS A 119 -36.35 8.60 2.50
N MET A 120 -35.86 7.44 2.93
CA MET A 120 -35.55 7.17 4.34
C MET A 120 -34.44 8.10 4.85
N ALA A 121 -33.34 8.27 4.10
CA ALA A 121 -32.25 9.17 4.49
C ALA A 121 -32.69 10.64 4.62
N ARG A 122 -33.61 11.09 3.75
CA ARG A 122 -34.21 12.44 3.84
C ARG A 122 -35.05 12.63 5.11
N GLY A 123 -35.68 11.56 5.61
CA GLY A 123 -36.42 11.56 6.88
C GLY A 123 -35.51 11.79 8.08
N VAL A 124 -34.26 11.29 8.05
CA VAL A 124 -33.25 11.53 9.09
C VAL A 124 -32.73 12.95 9.02
N ASN A 125 -32.18 13.33 7.85
CA ASN A 125 -31.64 14.67 7.64
C ASN A 125 -31.63 15.01 6.15
N ALA A 126 -32.53 15.88 5.72
CA ALA A 126 -32.66 16.26 4.31
C ALA A 126 -31.37 16.84 3.69
N LYS A 127 -30.54 17.55 4.47
CA LYS A 127 -29.31 18.18 3.96
C LYS A 127 -28.20 17.14 3.75
N LEU A 128 -28.12 16.15 4.64
CA LEU A 128 -27.09 15.11 4.62
C LEU A 128 -27.58 13.79 4.01
N ALA A 129 -28.81 13.74 3.49
CA ALA A 129 -29.44 12.53 2.97
C ALA A 129 -28.54 11.78 1.98
N ARG A 130 -27.84 12.51 1.10
CA ARG A 130 -26.91 11.91 0.12
C ARG A 130 -25.77 11.13 0.79
N MET A 131 -25.25 11.61 1.93
CA MET A 131 -24.18 10.95 2.68
C MET A 131 -24.70 9.76 3.50
N ILE A 132 -25.89 9.92 4.08
CA ILE A 132 -26.51 8.94 4.99
C ILE A 132 -27.13 7.76 4.23
N THR A 133 -27.54 7.94 2.96
CA THR A 133 -28.17 6.91 2.13
C THR A 133 -27.36 5.61 2.13
N ASN A 134 -26.03 5.71 2.15
CA ASN A 134 -25.17 4.53 2.11
C ASN A 134 -25.18 3.73 3.42
N VAL A 135 -25.43 4.36 4.58
CA VAL A 135 -25.54 3.62 5.85
C VAL A 135 -26.86 2.84 5.94
N ILE A 136 -27.87 3.19 5.14
CA ILE A 136 -29.14 2.46 5.11
C ILE A 136 -28.96 1.07 4.51
N TYR A 137 -28.19 0.91 3.42
CA TYR A 137 -27.93 -0.43 2.90
C TYR A 137 -27.11 -1.27 3.88
N VAL A 138 -26.25 -0.65 4.72
CA VAL A 138 -25.53 -1.37 5.79
C VAL A 138 -26.54 -1.95 6.78
N GLY A 139 -27.55 -1.18 7.17
CA GLY A 139 -28.65 -1.67 8.02
C GLY A 139 -29.46 -2.80 7.37
N VAL A 140 -29.78 -2.66 6.08
CA VAL A 140 -30.48 -3.69 5.31
C VAL A 140 -29.65 -4.97 5.25
N LEU A 141 -28.38 -4.90 4.86
CA LEU A 141 -27.48 -6.05 4.83
C LEU A 141 -27.32 -6.68 6.22
N ALA A 142 -27.26 -5.87 7.28
CA ALA A 142 -27.15 -6.39 8.63
C ALA A 142 -28.35 -7.24 9.05
N GLU A 143 -29.57 -6.83 8.70
CA GLU A 143 -30.75 -7.67 8.94
C GLU A 143 -30.76 -8.90 8.03
N MET A 144 -30.52 -8.70 6.73
CA MET A 144 -30.68 -9.77 5.72
C MET A 144 -29.61 -10.85 5.84
N LEU A 145 -28.43 -10.53 6.34
CA LEU A 145 -27.32 -11.47 6.53
C LEU A 145 -27.19 -11.95 7.99
N GLY A 146 -27.84 -11.31 8.95
CA GLY A 146 -27.67 -11.64 10.37
C GLY A 146 -26.41 -11.04 11.02
N ILE A 147 -25.96 -9.87 10.56
CA ILE A 147 -24.84 -9.14 11.19
C ILE A 147 -25.27 -8.64 12.58
N ASP A 148 -24.41 -8.87 13.57
CA ASP A 148 -24.65 -8.45 14.95
C ASP A 148 -24.76 -6.92 15.06
N GLU A 149 -25.76 -6.46 15.83
CA GLU A 149 -25.99 -5.02 16.02
C GLU A 149 -24.82 -4.31 16.69
N THR A 150 -24.29 -4.96 17.73
CA THR A 150 -23.23 -4.40 18.56
C THR A 150 -21.99 -4.15 17.71
N ALA A 151 -21.63 -5.13 16.86
CA ALA A 151 -20.52 -5.01 15.92
C ALA A 151 -20.69 -3.81 14.95
N VAL A 152 -21.91 -3.52 14.50
CA VAL A 152 -22.17 -2.36 13.61
C VAL A 152 -22.11 -1.04 14.36
N VAL A 153 -22.73 -0.94 15.52
CA VAL A 153 -22.71 0.28 16.34
C VAL A 153 -21.29 0.63 16.79
N GLU A 154 -20.48 -0.36 17.17
CA GLU A 154 -19.06 -0.18 17.48
C GLU A 154 -18.26 0.31 16.27
N ALA A 155 -18.48 -0.27 15.09
CA ALA A 155 -17.83 0.16 13.85
C ALA A 155 -18.19 1.61 13.48
N ILE A 156 -19.46 2.02 13.63
CA ILE A 156 -19.90 3.42 13.46
C ILE A 156 -19.17 4.33 14.44
N GLY A 157 -19.08 3.94 15.72
CA GLY A 157 -18.38 4.68 16.75
C GLY A 157 -16.89 4.90 16.43
N LYS A 158 -16.21 3.87 15.92
CA LYS A 158 -14.81 3.93 15.49
C LYS A 158 -14.65 4.84 14.26
N GLN A 159 -15.49 4.68 13.24
CA GLN A 159 -15.40 5.44 11.98
C GLN A 159 -15.58 6.95 12.18
N PHE A 160 -16.43 7.34 13.13
CA PHE A 160 -16.73 8.75 13.43
C PHE A 160 -16.19 9.18 14.80
N LYS A 161 -15.08 8.59 15.27
CA LYS A 161 -14.45 8.90 16.55
C LYS A 161 -14.31 10.41 16.75
N GLY A 162 -14.77 10.89 17.92
CA GLY A 162 -14.76 12.32 18.27
C GLY A 162 -15.88 13.17 17.64
N LYS A 163 -16.77 12.58 16.84
CA LYS A 163 -17.88 13.30 16.16
C LYS A 163 -19.25 12.76 16.59
N ALA A 164 -19.65 13.05 17.83
CA ALA A 164 -20.88 12.52 18.45
C ALA A 164 -22.15 12.67 17.59
N SER A 165 -22.37 13.86 16.99
CA SER A 165 -23.52 14.09 16.11
C SER A 165 -23.50 13.23 14.84
N ALA A 166 -22.31 12.94 14.30
CA ALA A 166 -22.18 12.04 13.15
C ALA A 166 -22.45 10.58 13.57
N ILE A 167 -22.01 10.16 14.76
CA ILE A 167 -22.29 8.83 15.30
C ILE A 167 -23.80 8.63 15.42
N GLU A 168 -24.50 9.53 16.13
CA GLU A 168 -25.95 9.46 16.34
C GLU A 168 -26.75 9.40 15.02
N LEU A 169 -26.38 10.28 14.07
CA LEU A 169 -27.00 10.36 12.75
C LEU A 169 -26.87 9.04 11.96
N ASN A 170 -25.67 8.46 11.94
CA ASN A 170 -25.40 7.23 11.19
C ASN A 170 -25.99 6.00 11.90
N THR A 171 -25.97 5.94 13.24
CA THR A 171 -26.65 4.90 14.01
C THR A 171 -28.16 4.91 13.73
N THR A 172 -28.79 6.09 13.71
CA THR A 172 -30.22 6.22 13.37
C THR A 172 -30.51 5.70 11.96
N ALA A 173 -29.67 6.04 10.98
CA ALA A 173 -29.81 5.58 9.61
C ALA A 173 -29.64 4.07 9.45
N PHE A 174 -28.69 3.50 10.19
CA PHE A 174 -28.49 2.06 10.28
C PHE A 174 -29.75 1.36 10.80
N HIS A 175 -30.31 1.79 11.93
CA HIS A 175 -31.53 1.18 12.48
C HIS A 175 -32.70 1.30 11.52
N LEU A 176 -32.88 2.44 10.85
CA LEU A 176 -33.93 2.60 9.85
C LEU A 176 -33.81 1.57 8.71
N GLY A 177 -32.60 1.36 8.19
CA GLY A 177 -32.36 0.33 7.15
C GLY A 177 -32.67 -1.08 7.66
N ARG A 178 -32.24 -1.38 8.88
CA ARG A 178 -32.44 -2.68 9.53
C ARG A 178 -33.92 -2.98 9.77
N ASP A 179 -34.64 -2.04 10.38
CA ASP A 179 -36.06 -2.19 10.69
C ASP A 179 -36.90 -2.27 9.41
N HIS A 180 -36.57 -1.47 8.38
CA HIS A 180 -37.25 -1.56 7.09
C HIS A 180 -37.09 -2.95 6.46
N ALA A 181 -35.88 -3.52 6.48
CA ALA A 181 -35.63 -4.87 5.97
C ALA A 181 -36.47 -5.91 6.74
N ARG A 182 -36.49 -5.84 8.07
CA ARG A 182 -37.28 -6.74 8.93
C ARG A 182 -38.79 -6.68 8.64
N GLU A 183 -39.31 -5.48 8.45
CA GLU A 183 -40.75 -5.24 8.32
C GLU A 183 -41.29 -5.47 6.89
N HIS A 184 -40.45 -5.25 5.86
CA HIS A 184 -40.93 -5.16 4.47
C HIS A 184 -40.25 -6.14 3.51
N LEU A 185 -39.11 -6.73 3.87
CA LEU A 185 -38.42 -7.69 3.03
C LEU A 185 -38.64 -9.11 3.54
N THR A 186 -38.82 -10.05 2.62
CA THR A 186 -38.82 -11.48 2.92
C THR A 186 -37.55 -12.09 2.38
N LYS A 187 -36.68 -12.59 3.27
CA LYS A 187 -35.46 -13.28 2.87
C LYS A 187 -35.79 -14.55 2.09
N THR A 188 -35.21 -14.67 0.90
CA THR A 188 -35.37 -15.82 -0.01
C THR A 188 -34.04 -16.34 -0.55
N ASP A 189 -32.93 -15.65 -0.25
CA ASP A 189 -31.57 -16.03 -0.59
C ASP A 189 -30.90 -16.87 0.52
N PRO A 190 -29.84 -17.64 0.20
CA PRO A 190 -29.18 -18.53 1.15
C PRO A 190 -28.07 -17.87 1.99
N TYR A 191 -27.72 -16.61 1.76
CA TYR A 191 -26.49 -16.05 2.34
C TYR A 191 -26.67 -15.58 3.77
N GLU A 192 -25.81 -16.03 4.67
CA GLU A 192 -25.84 -15.66 6.08
C GLU A 192 -24.42 -15.40 6.59
N VAL A 193 -24.29 -14.56 7.62
CA VAL A 193 -23.05 -14.45 8.38
C VAL A 193 -23.21 -15.14 9.72
N ALA A 194 -22.13 -15.77 10.16
CA ALA A 194 -22.07 -16.35 11.49
C ALA A 194 -20.77 -15.91 12.14
N ALA A 195 -20.87 -15.43 13.38
CA ALA A 195 -19.70 -15.07 14.16
C ALA A 195 -18.72 -16.25 14.25
N ARG A 196 -17.43 -15.92 14.24
CA ARG A 196 -16.33 -16.87 14.41
C ARG A 196 -15.59 -16.52 15.70
N GLY A 197 -14.48 -17.23 15.96
CA GLY A 197 -13.58 -16.90 17.06
C GLY A 197 -13.13 -15.43 17.00
N SER A 198 -12.54 -14.93 18.07
CA SER A 198 -12.19 -13.51 18.12
C SER A 198 -11.00 -13.18 17.22
N ASN A 199 -11.11 -12.17 16.36
CA ASN A 199 -9.99 -11.51 15.65
C ASN A 199 -9.06 -10.72 16.62
N LYS A 200 -8.89 -11.20 17.86
CA LYS A 200 -8.10 -10.56 18.91
C LYS A 200 -6.63 -10.49 18.47
N GLY A 201 -6.10 -9.29 18.41
CA GLY A 201 -4.73 -9.02 18.00
C GLY A 201 -4.59 -8.61 16.53
N ARG A 202 -5.62 -8.82 15.69
CA ARG A 202 -5.63 -8.41 14.29
C ARG A 202 -6.29 -7.05 14.10
N PHE A 203 -5.85 -6.33 13.08
CA PHE A 203 -6.42 -5.05 12.67
C PHE A 203 -6.28 -4.85 11.16
N PHE A 204 -7.04 -3.92 10.60
CA PHE A 204 -6.85 -3.50 9.21
C PHE A 204 -5.78 -2.44 9.09
N MET A 205 -4.90 -2.60 8.10
CA MET A 205 -3.92 -1.60 7.71
C MET A 205 -3.72 -1.59 6.19
N GLU A 206 -3.31 -0.45 5.66
CA GLU A 206 -2.98 -0.26 4.25
C GLU A 206 -1.47 -0.47 4.05
N GLY A 207 -1.05 -1.05 2.92
CA GLY A 207 0.37 -1.31 2.66
C GLY A 207 1.22 -0.03 2.65
N ASN A 208 0.68 1.08 2.15
CA ASN A 208 1.37 2.37 2.17
C ASN A 208 1.59 2.89 3.61
N GLU A 209 0.63 2.65 4.51
CA GLU A 209 0.76 3.04 5.92
C GLU A 209 1.80 2.16 6.64
N ALA A 210 1.81 0.85 6.36
CA ALA A 210 2.82 -0.06 6.89
C ALA A 210 4.23 0.29 6.41
N ALA A 211 4.40 0.59 5.12
CA ALA A 211 5.67 1.06 4.57
C ALA A 211 6.11 2.40 5.18
N ALA A 212 5.18 3.31 5.45
CA ALA A 212 5.46 4.57 6.15
C ALA A 212 5.98 4.34 7.59
N LEU A 213 5.31 3.46 8.35
CA LEU A 213 5.75 3.05 9.68
C LEU A 213 7.12 2.36 9.64
N GLY A 214 7.32 1.47 8.66
CA GLY A 214 8.59 0.83 8.39
C GLY A 214 9.68 1.85 8.11
N ALA A 215 9.44 2.86 7.28
CA ALA A 215 10.42 3.88 6.97
C ALA A 215 10.80 4.75 8.19
N LEU A 216 9.82 5.12 9.01
CA LEU A 216 10.04 5.83 10.27
C LEU A 216 10.86 4.98 11.26
N PHE A 217 10.52 3.70 11.38
CA PHE A 217 11.26 2.75 12.19
C PHE A 217 12.69 2.56 11.67
N GLY A 218 12.87 2.48 10.36
CA GLY A 218 14.15 2.47 9.65
C GLY A 218 14.91 3.80 9.72
N GLY A 219 14.40 4.78 10.46
CA GLY A 219 15.13 6.00 10.76
C GLY A 219 15.24 6.96 9.58
N VAL A 220 14.22 7.04 8.72
CA VAL A 220 14.13 8.09 7.69
C VAL A 220 14.29 9.47 8.35
N GLN A 221 15.10 10.31 7.71
CA GLN A 221 15.44 11.67 8.15
C GLN A 221 15.12 12.74 7.10
N MET A 222 14.94 12.33 5.84
CA MET A 222 14.46 13.20 4.76
C MET A 222 13.41 12.46 3.95
N LEU A 223 12.19 13.00 3.91
CA LEU A 223 11.17 12.65 2.94
C LEU A 223 11.02 13.80 1.94
N ALA A 224 11.37 13.58 0.69
CA ALA A 224 11.09 14.51 -0.39
C ALA A 224 10.18 13.84 -1.42
N TRP A 225 9.05 14.46 -1.76
CA TRP A 225 8.03 13.81 -2.59
C TRP A 225 7.23 14.80 -3.42
N TYR A 226 6.66 14.30 -4.51
CA TYR A 226 5.68 15.01 -5.32
C TYR A 226 4.35 14.23 -5.28
N PRO A 227 3.19 14.88 -5.09
CA PRO A 227 1.93 14.16 -4.97
C PRO A 227 1.57 13.39 -6.25
N ILE A 228 1.45 12.06 -6.15
CA ILE A 228 1.04 11.18 -7.24
C ILE A 228 0.27 9.97 -6.68
N THR A 229 -0.89 9.65 -7.26
CA THR A 229 -1.64 8.42 -6.92
C THR A 229 -0.90 7.21 -7.50
N PRO A 230 -0.75 6.09 -6.77
CA PRO A 230 -1.23 5.80 -5.42
C PRO A 230 -0.24 6.10 -4.26
N SER A 231 0.92 6.70 -4.51
CA SER A 231 1.98 6.82 -3.49
C SER A 231 1.79 7.94 -2.47
N SER A 232 0.96 8.96 -2.74
CA SER A 232 0.76 10.09 -1.81
C SER A 232 0.40 9.64 -0.39
N SER A 233 -0.40 8.58 -0.22
CA SER A 233 -0.80 8.14 1.12
C SER A 233 0.36 7.56 1.94
N LEU A 234 1.44 7.09 1.31
CA LEU A 234 2.66 6.70 2.01
C LEU A 234 3.35 7.93 2.59
N ALA A 235 3.56 8.97 1.77
CA ALA A 235 4.18 10.22 2.21
C ALA A 235 3.34 10.91 3.30
N GLU A 236 2.02 10.96 3.12
CA GLU A 236 1.07 11.45 4.13
C GLU A 236 1.10 10.61 5.41
N GLY A 237 1.24 9.29 5.30
CA GLY A 237 1.43 8.39 6.44
C GLY A 237 2.67 8.74 7.24
N ILE A 238 3.83 8.93 6.58
CA ILE A 238 5.06 9.37 7.25
C ILE A 238 4.84 10.70 7.97
N ILE A 239 4.25 11.68 7.28
CA ILE A 239 3.93 13.01 7.84
C ILE A 239 3.03 12.89 9.08
N GLY A 240 1.99 12.06 9.00
CA GLY A 240 1.00 11.88 10.05
C GLY A 240 1.59 11.24 11.32
N TRP A 241 2.55 10.32 11.17
CA TRP A 241 3.17 9.62 12.30
C TRP A 241 4.38 10.35 12.92
N ILE A 242 5.00 11.31 12.22
CA ILE A 242 6.16 12.06 12.74
C ILE A 242 5.92 12.68 14.13
N PRO A 243 4.80 13.39 14.39
CA PRO A 243 4.57 14.01 15.70
C PRO A 243 4.53 13.02 16.87
N GLU A 244 4.15 11.76 16.60
CA GLU A 244 4.03 10.72 17.61
C GLU A 244 5.32 9.91 17.79
N LEU A 245 6.06 9.67 16.70
CA LEU A 245 7.15 8.68 16.67
C LEU A 245 8.55 9.27 16.45
N ARG A 246 8.66 10.52 15.96
CA ARG A 246 9.92 11.08 15.45
C ARG A 246 10.18 12.51 15.93
N THR A 247 9.88 12.80 17.19
CA THR A 247 10.23 14.06 17.85
C THR A 247 11.40 13.85 18.83
N ASN A 248 12.26 14.86 18.97
CA ASN A 248 13.30 14.88 20.01
C ASN A 248 12.71 15.36 21.36
N ASP A 249 13.54 15.40 22.40
CA ASP A 249 13.13 15.85 23.75
C ASP A 249 12.59 17.30 23.77
N ASP A 250 12.99 18.12 22.80
CA ASP A 250 12.55 19.51 22.62
C ASP A 250 11.24 19.62 21.80
N GLY A 251 10.70 18.50 21.32
CA GLY A 251 9.49 18.41 20.51
C GLY A 251 9.70 18.72 19.02
N GLU A 252 10.94 18.86 18.56
CA GLU A 252 11.28 19.11 17.16
C GLU A 252 11.30 17.82 16.35
N ALA A 253 10.81 17.87 15.11
CA ALA A 253 10.82 16.72 14.22
C ALA A 253 12.25 16.31 13.83
N THR A 254 12.55 15.02 13.93
CA THR A 254 13.84 14.42 13.54
C THR A 254 13.87 13.96 12.07
N CYS A 255 12.78 14.21 11.33
CA CYS A 255 12.65 13.96 9.90
C CYS A 255 12.19 15.26 9.21
N ALA A 256 12.97 15.70 8.22
CA ALA A 256 12.59 16.82 7.36
C ALA A 256 11.66 16.30 6.26
N VAL A 257 10.56 17.02 6.02
CA VAL A 257 9.62 16.69 4.95
C VAL A 257 9.52 17.85 3.97
N VAL A 258 9.70 17.57 2.69
CA VAL A 258 9.57 18.56 1.61
C VAL A 258 8.65 18.01 0.53
N GLN A 259 7.52 18.69 0.30
CA GLN A 259 6.76 18.52 -0.93
C GLN A 259 7.48 19.31 -2.03
N ALA A 260 8.17 18.60 -2.91
CA ALA A 260 8.95 19.19 -3.99
C ALA A 260 8.05 19.70 -5.12
N GLU A 261 8.64 20.50 -6.01
CA GLU A 261 7.98 21.03 -7.21
C GLU A 261 7.72 19.96 -8.28
N ASP A 262 8.56 18.92 -8.34
CA ASP A 262 8.46 17.77 -9.23
C ASP A 262 9.29 16.58 -8.68
N GLU A 263 9.21 15.43 -9.36
CA GLU A 263 9.95 14.22 -9.00
C GLU A 263 11.48 14.35 -9.16
N LEU A 264 11.97 15.22 -10.05
CA LEU A 264 13.41 15.46 -10.22
C LEU A 264 13.99 16.16 -8.99
N ALA A 265 13.33 17.21 -8.52
CA ALA A 265 13.70 17.93 -7.30
C ALA A 265 13.62 17.01 -6.08
N ALA A 266 12.58 16.18 -5.98
CA ALA A 266 12.44 15.18 -4.92
C ALA A 266 13.64 14.22 -4.89
N ALA A 267 14.02 13.62 -6.02
CA ALA A 267 15.17 12.73 -6.10
C ALA A 267 16.48 13.46 -5.73
N GLY A 268 16.69 14.67 -6.22
CA GLY A 268 17.86 15.48 -5.87
C GLY A 268 17.98 15.72 -4.35
N MET A 269 16.87 16.03 -3.67
CA MET A 269 16.84 16.21 -2.21
C MET A 269 17.14 14.90 -1.45
N VAL A 270 16.60 13.77 -1.93
CA VAL A 270 16.88 12.44 -1.36
C VAL A 270 18.36 12.09 -1.45
N LEU A 271 18.96 12.30 -2.62
CA LEU A 271 20.40 12.08 -2.83
C LEU A 271 21.24 13.01 -1.96
N GLY A 272 20.85 14.28 -1.84
CA GLY A 272 21.50 15.24 -0.96
C GLY A 272 21.51 14.78 0.49
N ALA A 273 20.41 14.20 0.98
CA ALA A 273 20.34 13.61 2.31
C ALA A 273 21.28 12.40 2.45
N GLY A 274 21.24 11.46 1.50
CA GLY A 274 22.11 10.28 1.46
C GLY A 274 23.61 10.63 1.45
N TRP A 275 23.98 11.65 0.69
CA TRP A 275 25.33 12.22 0.64
C TRP A 275 25.76 12.84 1.98
N ALA A 276 24.85 13.57 2.64
CA ALA A 276 25.08 14.15 3.96
C ALA A 276 25.16 13.10 5.09
N GLY A 277 24.79 11.84 4.83
CA GLY A 277 24.76 10.75 5.80
C GLY A 277 23.42 10.55 6.51
N ALA A 278 22.38 11.27 6.07
CA ALA A 278 21.01 11.06 6.48
C ALA A 278 20.34 9.96 5.63
N ARG A 279 19.33 9.30 6.18
CA ARG A 279 18.49 8.36 5.44
C ARG A 279 17.40 9.12 4.67
N GLY A 280 17.52 9.18 3.35
CA GLY A 280 16.58 9.87 2.46
C GLY A 280 15.66 8.92 1.71
N MET A 281 14.39 9.29 1.56
CA MET A 281 13.37 8.54 0.84
C MET A 281 12.47 9.44 0.01
N THR A 282 12.02 8.90 -1.13
CA THR A 282 10.85 9.41 -1.87
C THR A 282 9.82 8.30 -2.06
N ALA A 283 8.55 8.69 -2.23
CA ALA A 283 7.45 7.79 -2.58
C ALA A 283 6.80 8.30 -3.86
N THR A 284 6.71 7.45 -4.88
CA THR A 284 6.26 7.82 -6.22
C THR A 284 5.56 6.65 -6.92
N SER A 285 5.25 6.81 -8.20
CA SER A 285 4.75 5.75 -9.08
C SER A 285 5.53 5.76 -10.41
N GLY A 286 5.23 4.85 -11.33
CA GLY A 286 5.96 4.69 -12.60
C GLY A 286 6.33 5.95 -13.38
N PRO A 287 5.41 6.93 -13.59
CA PRO A 287 5.75 8.19 -14.24
C PRO A 287 6.84 8.98 -13.50
N GLY A 288 6.80 8.97 -12.16
CA GLY A 288 7.78 9.65 -11.34
C GLY A 288 9.14 8.95 -11.36
N ILE A 289 9.17 7.61 -11.29
CA ILE A 289 10.40 6.84 -11.50
C ILE A 289 11.05 7.19 -12.84
N SER A 290 10.24 7.31 -13.90
CA SER A 290 10.71 7.69 -15.24
C SER A 290 11.39 9.07 -15.25
N LEU A 291 10.89 10.03 -14.47
CA LEU A 291 11.53 11.35 -14.31
C LEU A 291 12.81 11.26 -13.49
N MET A 292 12.83 10.43 -12.44
CA MET A 292 13.97 10.30 -11.52
C MET A 292 15.18 9.55 -12.10
N GLN A 293 15.07 8.95 -13.30
CA GLN A 293 16.09 8.08 -13.90
C GLN A 293 17.50 8.69 -13.94
N GLU A 294 17.64 10.00 -14.19
CA GLU A 294 18.96 10.65 -14.22
C GLU A 294 19.62 10.67 -12.83
N PHE A 295 18.85 11.02 -11.79
CA PHE A 295 19.35 11.01 -10.41
C PHE A 295 19.57 9.59 -9.88
N ILE A 296 18.74 8.63 -10.28
CA ILE A 296 18.96 7.21 -9.95
C ILE A 296 20.32 6.75 -10.50
N GLY A 297 20.64 7.09 -11.74
CA GLY A 297 21.95 6.79 -12.35
C GLY A 297 23.11 7.49 -11.62
N LEU A 298 22.93 8.76 -11.25
CA LEU A 298 23.92 9.49 -10.44
C LEU A 298 24.15 8.80 -9.09
N ALA A 299 23.10 8.42 -8.38
CA ALA A 299 23.22 7.77 -7.08
C ALA A 299 23.89 6.39 -7.17
N TYR A 300 23.60 5.62 -8.21
CA TYR A 300 24.27 4.35 -8.49
C TYR A 300 25.78 4.55 -8.68
N PHE A 301 26.15 5.44 -9.60
CA PHE A 301 27.54 5.61 -10.00
C PHE A 301 28.38 6.35 -8.95
N ALA A 302 27.78 7.28 -8.21
CA ALA A 302 28.43 7.98 -7.11
C ALA A 302 28.37 7.21 -5.77
N GLU A 303 27.67 6.07 -5.72
CA GLU A 303 27.47 5.23 -4.55
C GLU A 303 26.80 5.97 -3.37
N ILE A 304 25.65 6.60 -3.66
CA ILE A 304 24.86 7.36 -2.68
C ILE A 304 23.66 6.51 -2.22
N PRO A 305 23.57 6.16 -0.92
CA PRO A 305 22.38 5.52 -0.37
C PRO A 305 21.14 6.40 -0.56
N SER A 306 20.09 5.81 -1.12
CA SER A 306 18.81 6.47 -1.38
C SER A 306 17.72 5.41 -1.51
N VAL A 307 16.53 5.71 -0.99
CA VAL A 307 15.36 4.82 -1.08
C VAL A 307 14.29 5.45 -1.98
N PHE A 308 13.86 4.70 -2.98
CA PHE A 308 12.78 5.08 -3.90
C PHE A 308 11.65 4.07 -3.78
N TRP A 309 10.50 4.49 -3.27
CA TRP A 309 9.36 3.59 -3.14
C TRP A 309 8.37 3.81 -4.28
N ASP A 310 8.30 2.85 -5.20
CA ASP A 310 7.35 2.81 -6.31
C ASP A 310 6.09 2.07 -5.85
N VAL A 311 4.99 2.81 -5.72
CA VAL A 311 3.66 2.21 -5.58
C VAL A 311 3.08 2.13 -6.98
N ASN A 312 3.27 0.98 -7.62
CA ASN A 312 2.99 0.79 -9.03
C ASN A 312 1.49 0.89 -9.36
N ARG A 313 1.20 1.41 -10.55
CA ARG A 313 -0.15 1.53 -11.11
C ARG A 313 -0.11 1.22 -12.59
N VAL A 314 -1.28 1.07 -13.21
CA VAL A 314 -1.35 0.79 -14.64
C VAL A 314 -0.67 1.87 -15.47
N GLY A 315 0.28 1.46 -16.31
CA GLY A 315 0.91 2.25 -17.37
C GLY A 315 0.41 1.85 -18.78
N PRO A 316 1.11 2.25 -19.87
CA PRO A 316 2.23 3.20 -19.90
C PRO A 316 1.77 4.67 -19.81
N SER A 317 2.73 5.61 -19.70
CA SER A 317 2.46 7.05 -19.55
C SER A 317 1.55 7.33 -18.34
N THR A 318 0.57 8.22 -18.44
CA THR A 318 -0.41 8.44 -17.36
C THR A 318 -1.13 7.14 -16.96
N GLY A 319 -1.36 6.27 -17.95
CA GLY A 319 -2.05 5.00 -17.80
C GLY A 319 -3.43 5.12 -17.15
N LEU A 320 -3.73 4.24 -16.21
CA LEU A 320 -4.95 4.29 -15.39
C LEU A 320 -4.56 4.51 -13.92
N PRO A 321 -4.54 5.77 -13.43
CA PRO A 321 -3.98 6.12 -12.12
C PRO A 321 -4.58 5.38 -10.93
N THR A 322 -5.80 4.85 -11.07
CA THR A 322 -6.57 4.20 -10.02
C THR A 322 -6.82 2.71 -10.32
N ARG A 323 -5.90 2.09 -11.08
CA ARG A 323 -5.89 0.66 -11.39
C ARG A 323 -4.53 0.05 -11.09
N THR A 324 -4.55 -1.21 -10.69
CA THR A 324 -3.38 -1.97 -10.27
C THR A 324 -2.67 -2.61 -11.46
N GLN A 325 -1.35 -2.53 -11.47
CA GLN A 325 -0.44 -3.29 -12.31
C GLN A 325 0.85 -3.52 -11.50
N GLN A 326 1.71 -4.40 -11.99
CA GLN A 326 3.06 -4.65 -11.46
C GLN A 326 4.10 -4.61 -12.61
N SER A 327 3.97 -3.63 -13.50
CA SER A 327 4.72 -3.57 -14.77
C SER A 327 6.12 -2.97 -14.67
N ASP A 328 6.44 -2.36 -13.53
CA ASP A 328 7.61 -1.48 -13.44
C ASP A 328 8.88 -2.22 -13.00
N LEU A 329 8.78 -3.52 -12.70
CA LEU A 329 9.89 -4.35 -12.21
C LEU A 329 11.17 -4.19 -13.05
N GLN A 330 11.07 -4.29 -14.38
CA GLN A 330 12.23 -4.13 -15.25
C GLN A 330 12.78 -2.70 -15.21
N MET A 331 11.90 -1.69 -15.19
CA MET A 331 12.30 -0.28 -15.11
C MET A 331 13.01 0.03 -13.79
N LEU A 332 12.64 -0.61 -12.69
CA LEU A 332 13.33 -0.47 -11.40
C LEU A 332 14.66 -1.22 -11.39
N TYR A 333 14.68 -2.45 -11.90
CA TYR A 333 15.88 -3.29 -11.89
C TYR A 333 17.00 -2.76 -12.80
N GLU A 334 16.65 -2.28 -13.99
CA GLU A 334 17.59 -1.81 -15.03
C GLU A 334 17.55 -0.28 -15.22
N GLY A 335 16.94 0.45 -14.28
CA GLY A 335 16.66 1.88 -14.42
C GLY A 335 17.91 2.74 -14.60
N SER A 336 17.81 3.69 -15.52
CA SER A 336 18.80 4.69 -15.94
C SER A 336 19.59 4.26 -17.19
N HIS A 337 20.44 5.16 -17.67
CA HIS A 337 21.29 4.91 -18.82
C HIS A 337 22.62 4.28 -18.40
N GLY A 338 23.20 3.48 -19.29
CA GLY A 338 24.40 2.69 -18.99
C GLY A 338 24.08 1.36 -18.32
N ASP A 339 25.12 0.61 -17.95
CA ASP A 339 24.99 -0.71 -17.34
C ASP A 339 24.72 -0.57 -15.84
N THR A 340 23.44 -0.51 -15.45
CA THR A 340 23.01 -0.41 -14.05
C THR A 340 22.15 -1.60 -13.64
N GLN A 341 22.28 -2.00 -12.37
CA GLN A 341 21.47 -3.05 -11.76
C GLN A 341 21.16 -2.64 -10.33
N HIS A 342 19.88 -2.55 -9.98
CA HIS A 342 19.45 -2.07 -8.68
C HIS A 342 18.86 -3.18 -7.82
N ILE A 343 18.87 -2.96 -6.51
CA ILE A 343 18.20 -3.85 -5.56
C ILE A 343 16.73 -3.41 -5.46
N VAL A 344 15.82 -4.36 -5.66
CA VAL A 344 14.37 -4.14 -5.60
C VAL A 344 13.78 -5.08 -4.54
N LEU A 345 13.19 -4.50 -3.50
CA LEU A 345 12.41 -5.22 -2.49
C LEU A 345 10.94 -5.22 -2.92
N ILE A 346 10.31 -6.39 -2.94
CA ILE A 346 8.97 -6.58 -3.51
C ILE A 346 8.05 -7.15 -2.44
N PRO A 347 7.41 -6.32 -1.58
CA PRO A 347 6.50 -6.82 -0.56
C PRO A 347 5.22 -7.37 -1.18
N GLY A 348 4.77 -8.55 -0.73
CA GLY A 348 3.48 -9.15 -1.05
C GLY A 348 2.42 -8.99 0.03
N THR A 349 2.82 -8.67 1.26
CA THR A 349 1.92 -8.48 2.41
C THR A 349 2.12 -7.13 3.10
N VAL A 350 1.22 -6.76 4.01
CA VAL A 350 1.34 -5.53 4.81
C VAL A 350 2.51 -5.64 5.80
N GLU A 351 2.73 -6.82 6.35
CA GLU A 351 3.86 -7.16 7.21
C GLU A 351 5.19 -6.96 6.46
N GLU A 352 5.29 -7.43 5.22
CA GLU A 352 6.46 -7.20 4.38
C GLU A 352 6.61 -5.74 3.95
N CYS A 353 5.52 -4.99 3.75
CA CYS A 353 5.60 -3.54 3.52
C CYS A 353 6.29 -2.83 4.70
N PHE A 354 5.95 -3.20 5.94
CA PHE A 354 6.65 -2.71 7.12
C PHE A 354 8.10 -3.18 7.17
N GLU A 355 8.35 -4.48 7.00
CA GLU A 355 9.71 -5.04 7.07
C GLU A 355 10.63 -4.40 6.04
N PHE A 356 10.21 -4.40 4.78
CA PHE A 356 11.01 -3.89 3.68
C PHE A 356 11.09 -2.36 3.71
N GLY A 357 10.12 -1.69 4.34
CA GLY A 357 10.16 -0.27 4.64
C GLY A 357 11.38 0.13 5.48
N TRP A 358 11.68 -0.60 6.56
CA TRP A 358 12.90 -0.31 7.35
C TRP A 358 14.15 -0.91 6.72
N ARG A 359 14.04 -2.13 6.15
CA ARG A 359 15.17 -2.88 5.60
C ARG A 359 15.76 -2.22 4.35
N ALA A 360 14.95 -1.50 3.57
CA ALA A 360 15.42 -0.74 2.41
C ALA A 360 16.57 0.21 2.76
N PHE A 361 16.52 0.86 3.93
CA PHE A 361 17.58 1.78 4.36
C PHE A 361 18.85 1.06 4.77
N ASP A 362 18.73 -0.05 5.50
CA ASP A 362 19.87 -0.86 5.92
C ASP A 362 20.61 -1.45 4.70
N VAL A 363 19.86 -1.96 3.73
CA VAL A 363 20.39 -2.44 2.45
C VAL A 363 21.02 -1.30 1.67
N SER A 364 20.36 -0.15 1.56
CA SER A 364 20.87 1.00 0.81
C SER A 364 22.17 1.55 1.40
N GLU A 365 22.30 1.61 2.72
CA GLU A 365 23.52 2.06 3.39
C GLU A 365 24.65 1.02 3.36
N ARG A 366 24.34 -0.27 3.53
CA ARG A 366 25.33 -1.35 3.44
C ARG A 366 25.96 -1.39 2.04
N PHE A 367 25.13 -1.41 1.00
CA PHE A 367 25.58 -1.52 -0.39
C PHE A 367 25.79 -0.18 -1.09
N GLN A 368 25.59 0.93 -0.39
CA GLN A 368 25.84 2.29 -0.89
C GLN A 368 25.27 2.51 -2.30
N THR A 369 23.97 2.27 -2.44
CA THR A 369 23.29 2.25 -3.75
C THR A 369 21.81 2.64 -3.58
N PRO A 370 21.14 3.11 -4.64
CA PRO A 370 19.69 3.16 -4.68
C PRO A 370 19.07 1.80 -4.38
N VAL A 371 18.05 1.80 -3.53
CA VAL A 371 17.19 0.65 -3.28
C VAL A 371 15.75 1.03 -3.59
N PHE A 372 15.05 0.14 -4.28
CA PHE A 372 13.65 0.31 -4.62
C PHE A 372 12.75 -0.55 -3.74
N GLY A 373 11.63 0.01 -3.30
CA GLY A 373 10.47 -0.77 -2.87
C GLY A 373 9.46 -0.81 -4.01
N LEU A 374 9.10 -2.00 -4.49
CA LEU A 374 8.07 -2.19 -5.52
C LEU A 374 6.80 -2.73 -4.87
N SER A 375 5.90 -1.82 -4.52
CA SER A 375 4.53 -2.14 -4.12
C SER A 375 3.58 -1.85 -5.29
N ASP A 376 2.28 -1.99 -5.08
CA ASP A 376 1.26 -1.69 -6.08
C ASP A 376 0.03 -1.04 -5.45
N LEU A 377 -0.84 -0.48 -6.29
CA LEU A 377 -2.05 0.20 -5.84
C LEU A 377 -2.93 -0.66 -4.94
N ASP A 378 -3.01 -1.97 -5.20
CA ASP A 378 -3.90 -2.86 -4.47
C ASP A 378 -3.39 -3.08 -3.05
N LEU A 379 -2.12 -3.46 -2.90
CA LEU A 379 -1.51 -3.60 -1.58
C LEU A 379 -1.44 -2.25 -0.86
N GLY A 380 -1.09 -1.19 -1.59
CA GLY A 380 -0.81 0.14 -1.06
C GLY A 380 -2.03 0.88 -0.52
N MET A 381 -3.20 0.79 -1.17
CA MET A 381 -4.38 1.60 -0.85
C MET A 381 -5.60 0.83 -0.33
N ASN A 382 -5.60 -0.51 -0.41
CA ASN A 382 -6.65 -1.31 0.20
C ASN A 382 -6.27 -1.73 1.63
N ARG A 383 -7.30 -2.06 2.42
CA ARG A 383 -7.15 -2.49 3.80
C ARG A 383 -7.05 -3.99 3.86
N TRP A 384 -6.01 -4.45 4.53
CA TRP A 384 -5.71 -5.86 4.70
C TRP A 384 -5.66 -6.18 6.19
N ALA A 385 -6.18 -7.36 6.56
CA ALA A 385 -6.07 -7.83 7.92
C ALA A 385 -4.59 -8.18 8.20
N CYS A 386 -4.06 -7.63 9.28
CA CYS A 386 -2.67 -7.74 9.68
C CYS A 386 -2.59 -8.20 11.14
N GLU A 387 -1.59 -9.02 11.46
CA GLU A 387 -1.35 -9.59 12.80
C GLU A 387 -0.37 -8.75 13.65
N GLY A 388 0.11 -7.64 13.10
CA GLY A 388 1.12 -6.79 13.70
C GLY A 388 2.48 -6.94 13.02
N PHE A 389 3.51 -6.33 13.61
CA PHE A 389 4.82 -6.24 12.99
C PHE A 389 5.91 -6.89 13.83
N THR A 390 6.80 -7.60 13.14
CA THR A 390 8.04 -8.08 13.74
C THR A 390 9.10 -6.99 13.64
N TYR A 391 9.62 -6.57 14.78
CA TYR A 391 10.68 -5.57 14.88
C TYR A 391 12.05 -6.27 14.91
N PRO A 392 13.07 -5.73 14.21
CA PRO A 392 14.42 -6.28 14.30
C PRO A 392 14.99 -6.11 15.71
N ASP A 393 15.77 -7.08 16.15
CA ASP A 393 16.50 -7.08 17.43
C ASP A 393 17.92 -6.51 17.31
N ALA A 394 18.31 -6.11 16.10
CA ALA A 394 19.61 -5.53 15.79
C ALA A 394 19.53 -3.99 15.62
N PRO A 395 20.61 -3.25 15.95
CA PRO A 395 20.73 -1.85 15.57
C PRO A 395 20.67 -1.66 14.06
N MET A 396 20.23 -0.47 13.63
CA MET A 396 20.24 -0.07 12.22
C MET A 396 21.61 -0.28 11.58
N ASP A 397 21.62 -0.91 10.41
CA ASP A 397 22.84 -1.11 9.65
C ASP A 397 23.25 0.17 8.91
N ARG A 398 24.33 0.79 9.37
CA ARG A 398 24.88 2.01 8.77
C ARG A 398 25.95 1.72 7.70
N GLY A 399 26.27 0.45 7.44
CA GLY A 399 27.31 0.03 6.51
C GLY A 399 28.71 0.52 6.91
N LYS A 400 29.61 0.61 5.92
CA LYS A 400 31.02 1.03 6.10
C LYS A 400 31.19 2.55 6.23
N VAL A 401 30.53 3.15 7.22
CA VAL A 401 30.66 4.58 7.56
C VAL A 401 31.70 4.76 8.67
N ILE A 402 32.76 5.52 8.39
CA ILE A 402 33.78 5.87 9.39
C ILE A 402 33.26 7.06 10.21
N ARG A 403 33.05 6.83 11.51
CA ARG A 403 32.59 7.85 12.47
C ARG A 403 33.65 8.27 13.48
N ASP A 404 34.59 7.37 13.75
CA ASP A 404 35.66 7.57 14.69
C ASP A 404 36.92 8.10 13.97
N ARG A 405 37.52 9.14 14.52
CA ARG A 405 38.72 9.76 13.98
C ARG A 405 39.94 8.85 14.10
N ASP A 406 40.08 8.10 15.19
CA ASP A 406 41.22 7.22 15.41
C ASP A 406 41.19 6.06 14.41
N ILE A 407 39.99 5.54 14.09
CA ILE A 407 39.81 4.55 13.02
C ILE A 407 40.23 5.12 11.67
N PHE A 408 39.85 6.37 11.38
CA PHE A 408 40.23 7.03 10.14
C PHE A 408 41.75 7.25 10.04
N GLU A 409 42.38 7.77 11.09
CA GLU A 409 43.82 8.06 11.13
C GLU A 409 44.68 6.79 11.11
N ALA A 410 44.13 5.64 11.50
CA ALA A 410 44.77 4.34 11.36
C ALA A 410 44.75 3.78 9.92
N MET A 411 43.95 4.35 9.01
CA MET A 411 43.96 3.95 7.60
C MET A 411 45.18 4.54 6.88
N GLU A 412 46.06 3.67 6.38
CA GLU A 412 47.28 4.11 5.67
C GLU A 412 46.98 4.82 4.33
N ASP A 413 45.92 4.38 3.63
CA ASP A 413 45.57 4.87 2.29
C ASP A 413 44.05 4.90 2.09
N PHE A 414 43.45 6.08 2.23
CA PHE A 414 42.01 6.27 2.07
C PHE A 414 41.67 6.81 0.68
N GLY A 415 40.74 6.13 0.00
CA GLY A 415 40.07 6.63 -1.19
C GLY A 415 38.58 6.29 -1.11
N ARG A 416 37.70 7.25 -1.43
CA ARG A 416 36.24 7.08 -1.34
C ARG A 416 35.73 5.85 -2.08
N TYR A 417 36.39 5.49 -3.18
CA TYR A 417 35.99 4.40 -4.07
C TYR A 417 36.95 3.21 -3.96
N ARG A 418 37.82 3.19 -2.95
CA ARG A 418 38.77 2.11 -2.73
C ARG A 418 38.12 0.95 -1.99
N ASP A 419 38.07 -0.21 -2.66
CA ASP A 419 37.66 -1.49 -2.09
C ASP A 419 38.87 -2.17 -1.44
N VAL A 420 38.94 -2.14 -0.11
CA VAL A 420 40.06 -2.72 0.66
C VAL A 420 39.77 -4.14 1.14
N ASP A 421 38.49 -4.54 1.18
CA ASP A 421 38.06 -5.85 1.71
C ASP A 421 37.75 -6.85 0.59
N GLY A 422 37.64 -6.38 -0.66
CA GLY A 422 37.35 -7.21 -1.84
C GLY A 422 35.86 -7.50 -2.06
N ASP A 423 34.98 -6.93 -1.24
CA ASP A 423 33.51 -7.10 -1.32
C ASP A 423 32.84 -6.06 -2.22
N GLY A 424 33.62 -5.15 -2.83
CA GLY A 424 33.12 -4.09 -3.68
C GLY A 424 32.50 -2.91 -2.93
N ILE A 425 32.49 -2.93 -1.59
CA ILE A 425 31.91 -1.89 -0.74
C ILE A 425 33.04 -1.05 -0.14
N PRO A 426 33.27 0.18 -0.61
CA PRO A 426 34.31 1.05 -0.05
C PRO A 426 33.89 1.69 1.29
N TYR A 427 34.85 2.13 2.09
CA TYR A 427 34.56 2.95 3.27
C TYR A 427 34.20 4.40 2.88
N ARG A 428 33.30 5.03 3.63
CA ARG A 428 32.95 6.45 3.46
C ARG A 428 33.04 7.24 4.77
N THR A 429 33.56 8.47 4.68
CA THR A 429 33.40 9.51 5.71
C THR A 429 32.17 10.35 5.38
N LEU A 430 31.72 11.17 6.34
CA LEU A 430 30.58 12.07 6.15
C LEU A 430 31.04 13.54 6.08
N PRO A 431 30.35 14.40 5.30
CA PRO A 431 30.58 15.83 5.31
C PRO A 431 30.56 16.41 6.73
N GLY A 432 31.51 17.30 7.05
CA GLY A 432 31.61 17.92 8.38
C GLY A 432 32.26 17.06 9.46
N SER A 433 32.64 15.81 9.18
CA SER A 433 33.35 14.93 10.14
C SER A 433 34.76 15.43 10.54
N GLY A 434 35.33 16.37 9.77
CA GLY A 434 36.70 16.82 9.94
C GLY A 434 37.76 15.79 9.54
N MET A 435 37.34 14.69 8.88
CA MET A 435 38.21 13.71 8.20
C MET A 435 38.45 14.14 6.73
N ALA A 436 39.10 13.31 5.92
CA ALA A 436 39.38 13.66 4.52
C ALA A 436 38.10 14.07 3.76
N PRO A 437 38.14 15.19 3.01
CA PRO A 437 37.02 15.62 2.20
C PRO A 437 36.78 14.60 1.09
N ILE A 438 35.52 14.23 0.89
CA ILE A 438 35.10 13.35 -0.19
C ILE A 438 34.40 14.18 -1.25
N LEU A 439 34.80 13.96 -2.51
CA LEU A 439 34.08 14.45 -3.67
C LEU A 439 33.36 13.27 -4.36
N TYR A 440 32.03 13.33 -4.35
CA TYR A 440 31.20 12.39 -5.10
C TYR A 440 31.11 12.86 -6.56
N ARG A 441 31.18 11.93 -7.52
CA ARG A 441 31.15 12.25 -8.96
C ARG A 441 30.19 11.33 -9.71
N GLY A 442 29.42 11.93 -10.62
CA GLY A 442 28.71 11.21 -11.69
C GLY A 442 29.57 10.96 -12.94
N THR A 443 30.83 11.42 -12.95
CA THR A 443 31.77 11.22 -14.05
C THR A 443 32.79 10.13 -13.73
N GLY A 444 33.40 9.53 -14.76
CA GLY A 444 34.42 8.48 -14.58
C GLY A 444 35.48 8.89 -13.58
N HIS A 445 35.81 7.99 -12.64
CA HIS A 445 36.68 8.30 -11.52
C HIS A 445 37.52 7.09 -11.12
N ASP A 446 38.70 7.39 -10.56
CA ASP A 446 39.58 6.39 -9.97
C ASP A 446 39.20 6.08 -8.50
N PRO A 447 39.88 5.15 -7.81
CA PRO A 447 39.60 4.81 -6.41
C PRO A 447 39.65 5.99 -5.42
N TYR A 448 40.28 7.10 -5.80
CA TYR A 448 40.43 8.31 -4.99
C TYR A 448 39.39 9.40 -5.32
N GLY A 449 38.51 9.15 -6.29
CA GLY A 449 37.52 10.13 -6.76
C GLY A 449 38.09 11.18 -7.71
N VAL A 450 39.27 10.94 -8.27
CA VAL A 450 39.88 11.80 -9.29
C VAL A 450 39.31 11.43 -10.65
N TYR A 451 38.96 12.45 -11.43
CA TYR A 451 38.40 12.25 -12.77
C TYR A 451 39.34 11.45 -13.66
N SER A 452 38.79 10.47 -14.39
CA SER A 452 39.52 9.62 -15.30
C SER A 452 38.65 9.18 -16.48
N GLU A 453 39.26 9.19 -17.68
CA GLU A 453 38.70 8.64 -18.92
C GLU A 453 39.43 7.37 -19.36
N LYS A 454 40.34 6.84 -18.53
CA LYS A 454 41.13 5.65 -18.89
C LYS A 454 40.24 4.41 -18.85
N SER A 455 40.23 3.63 -19.94
CA SER A 455 39.36 2.46 -20.11
C SER A 455 39.50 1.40 -19.01
N HIS A 456 40.72 1.10 -18.55
CA HIS A 456 40.94 0.12 -17.48
C HIS A 456 40.38 0.60 -16.13
N ILE A 457 40.50 1.90 -15.81
CA ILE A 457 39.93 2.46 -14.59
C ILE A 457 38.40 2.35 -14.61
N TYR A 458 37.79 2.65 -15.76
CA TYR A 458 36.34 2.49 -15.94
C TYR A 458 35.91 1.02 -15.78
N LEU A 459 36.62 0.08 -16.42
CA LEU A 459 36.33 -1.34 -16.30
C LEU A 459 36.43 -1.82 -14.84
N ASP A 460 37.52 -1.49 -14.15
CA ASP A 460 37.74 -1.88 -12.74
C ASP A 460 36.63 -1.31 -11.83
N LEU A 461 36.19 -0.08 -12.08
CA LEU A 461 35.08 0.56 -11.38
C LEU A 461 33.77 -0.20 -11.57
N MET A 462 33.40 -0.49 -12.83
CA MET A 462 32.15 -1.19 -13.15
C MET A 462 32.16 -2.63 -12.63
N ASP A 463 33.28 -3.35 -12.75
CA ASP A 463 33.43 -4.71 -12.21
C ASP A 463 33.28 -4.72 -10.68
N ARG A 464 33.79 -3.70 -9.98
CA ARG A 464 33.60 -3.52 -8.54
C ARG A 464 32.13 -3.25 -8.18
N LEU A 465 31.45 -2.36 -8.90
CA LEU A 465 30.03 -2.07 -8.67
C LEU A 465 29.17 -3.33 -8.90
N ARG A 466 29.49 -4.13 -9.92
CA ARG A 466 28.85 -5.42 -10.15
C ARG A 466 29.08 -6.40 -8.99
N ARG A 467 30.33 -6.56 -8.53
CA ARG A 467 30.65 -7.42 -7.37
C ARG A 467 29.84 -7.03 -6.13
N LYS A 468 29.68 -5.73 -5.88
CA LYS A 468 28.87 -5.18 -4.79
C LYS A 468 27.40 -5.60 -4.89
N ILE A 469 26.79 -5.47 -6.07
CA ILE A 469 25.39 -5.85 -6.30
C ILE A 469 25.20 -7.37 -6.24
N ASP A 470 26.08 -8.15 -6.87
CA ASP A 470 26.01 -9.61 -6.82
C ASP A 470 26.21 -10.14 -5.41
N GLY A 471 27.09 -9.51 -4.61
CA GLY A 471 27.30 -9.83 -3.20
C GLY A 471 26.14 -9.47 -2.27
N ALA A 472 25.14 -8.72 -2.74
CA ALA A 472 23.99 -8.36 -1.93
C ALA A 472 22.99 -9.51 -1.72
N ARG A 473 22.96 -10.50 -2.61
CA ARG A 473 21.92 -11.55 -2.67
C ARG A 473 21.71 -12.27 -1.33
N ASP A 474 22.78 -12.63 -0.64
CA ASP A 474 22.73 -13.36 0.64
C ASP A 474 22.29 -12.48 1.83
N HIS A 475 22.19 -11.17 1.62
CA HIS A 475 21.71 -10.20 2.63
C HIS A 475 20.24 -9.80 2.42
N LEU A 476 19.65 -10.13 1.27
CA LEU A 476 18.27 -9.82 0.94
C LEU A 476 17.31 -10.89 1.51
N PRO A 477 16.01 -10.56 1.67
CA PRO A 477 15.00 -11.57 1.97
C PRO A 477 15.06 -12.74 0.97
N ALA A 478 15.03 -13.96 1.49
CA ALA A 478 14.98 -15.15 0.65
C ALA A 478 13.58 -15.28 0.00
N PRO A 479 13.48 -15.88 -1.20
CA PRO A 479 12.17 -16.23 -1.74
C PRO A 479 11.47 -17.22 -0.81
N ILE A 480 10.15 -17.05 -0.65
CA ILE A 480 9.31 -18.02 0.06
C ILE A 480 9.11 -19.21 -0.88
N LEU A 481 9.46 -20.41 -0.39
CA LEU A 481 9.26 -21.66 -1.12
C LEU A 481 8.14 -22.46 -0.44
N ARG A 482 7.13 -22.84 -1.22
CA ARG A 482 6.04 -23.76 -0.83
C ARG A 482 6.09 -24.94 -1.78
N GLU A 483 6.17 -26.14 -1.22
CA GLU A 483 6.24 -27.39 -1.98
C GLU A 483 5.09 -28.29 -1.55
N GLU A 484 4.30 -28.75 -2.52
CA GLU A 484 3.28 -29.78 -2.31
C GLU A 484 3.89 -31.18 -2.46
N GLU A 485 3.13 -32.21 -2.04
CA GLU A 485 3.55 -33.61 -2.24
C GLU A 485 3.64 -33.98 -3.73
N GLU A 486 2.76 -33.42 -4.57
CA GLU A 486 2.70 -33.66 -6.02
C GLU A 486 3.16 -32.41 -6.80
N CYS A 487 4.43 -32.34 -7.18
CA CYS A 487 5.02 -31.17 -7.85
C CYS A 487 4.81 -31.16 -9.39
N ASP A 488 3.58 -31.30 -9.87
CA ASP A 488 3.27 -31.31 -11.32
C ASP A 488 3.33 -29.93 -11.98
N VAL A 489 3.07 -28.86 -11.20
CA VAL A 489 3.05 -27.46 -11.65
C VAL A 489 3.86 -26.60 -10.69
N GLY A 490 4.74 -25.75 -11.22
CA GLY A 490 5.47 -24.73 -10.46
C GLY A 490 4.95 -23.33 -10.79
N ILE A 491 4.60 -22.56 -9.76
CA ILE A 491 4.12 -21.18 -9.90
C ILE A 491 5.19 -20.23 -9.34
N VAL A 492 5.59 -19.23 -10.14
CA VAL A 492 6.47 -18.14 -9.72
C VAL A 492 5.70 -16.84 -9.81
N TYR A 493 5.59 -16.13 -8.69
CA TYR A 493 4.84 -14.88 -8.57
C TYR A 493 5.54 -13.93 -7.60
N PHE A 494 5.04 -12.69 -7.51
CA PHE A 494 5.57 -11.70 -6.57
C PHE A 494 4.51 -10.65 -6.20
N GLY A 495 4.80 -9.91 -5.14
CA GLY A 495 3.96 -8.80 -4.68
C GLY A 495 2.55 -9.22 -4.29
N SER A 496 1.56 -8.34 -4.49
CA SER A 496 0.18 -8.54 -4.01
C SER A 496 -0.55 -9.78 -4.57
N MET A 497 0.01 -10.43 -5.60
CA MET A 497 -0.51 -11.69 -6.15
C MET A 497 -0.50 -12.83 -5.15
N GLU A 498 0.30 -12.75 -4.07
CA GLU A 498 0.28 -13.68 -2.94
C GLU A 498 -1.14 -14.08 -2.53
N ASN A 499 -2.04 -13.11 -2.37
CA ASN A 499 -3.40 -13.35 -1.91
C ASN A 499 -4.26 -14.16 -2.91
N THR A 500 -3.93 -14.07 -4.20
CA THR A 500 -4.64 -14.80 -5.25
C THR A 500 -4.06 -16.20 -5.41
N ILE A 501 -2.74 -16.33 -5.34
CA ILE A 501 -2.08 -17.64 -5.44
C ILE A 501 -2.45 -18.51 -4.25
N GLN A 502 -2.55 -17.94 -3.05
CA GLN A 502 -3.00 -18.69 -1.87
C GLN A 502 -4.38 -19.38 -2.08
N GLU A 503 -5.33 -18.72 -2.75
CA GLU A 503 -6.65 -19.32 -3.05
C GLU A 503 -6.61 -20.29 -4.25
N ILE A 504 -5.58 -20.23 -5.11
CA ILE A 504 -5.41 -21.15 -6.25
C ILE A 504 -4.69 -22.45 -5.81
N ASP A 505 -3.81 -22.33 -4.83
CA ASP A 505 -3.01 -23.43 -4.26
C ASP A 505 -3.89 -24.38 -3.42
N ASP A 506 -4.80 -23.83 -2.61
CA ASP A 506 -5.80 -24.57 -1.83
C ASP A 506 -6.94 -25.17 -2.69
#